data_AF-A0A6C1T3W7-F1
#
_entry.id   AF-A0A6C1T3W7-F1
#
_cell.length_a   1.000
_cell.length_b   1.000
_cell.length_c   1.000
_cell.angle_alpha   90.00
_cell.angle_beta   90.00
_cell.angle_gamma   90.00
#
_symmetry.space_group_name_H-M   'P 1'
#
loop_
_entity.id
_entity.type
_entity.pdbx_description
1 polymer ?
#
loop_
_entity_poly.entity_id
_entity_poly.type
_entity_poly.pdbx_seq_one_letter_code
_entity_poly.pdbx_strand_id
1 'polypeptide(L)'
;MMRRALVTFLAVLIPPIEVQAHAQLRNAEPVAGSILDSAPAEVVLTFNESIGALQARLFRPDGSAVEMEARAEGPRLIVPMPDGLSEVTHALSWRVMSDDGHPVGSTHVFSHRLRDWRARGRPEPVPRSAAVARGLLTVTLVMGVGDMVWAVLSETPAPRVTAAALWAIVPTTIALNATHAMDMTGAGPAPLLSGEAWAMVLGSPVGPAAVFAVGVSLLALSKRKWPVLLAWGLAALAFASAGHAARAEPMVPLVFVHAMALIFWAGALPRLLLALRRPDAEALMLRFSRIALPMVAALVVLGGVLEWRQIEAVSALTSTTYGWIYFGKMGLIPCVLALAGYHKLRLTPLLASDGALARMRFNRSLWLEPGLMVLILALTAGFRLTPPPRAMAEIAEARAEVHLHGRETMADIVLIPGRPGQNTVEIVTLYRDFRTFRPIEVTLFFSMPEAGLKRLEARAEMGEDGIWTAGAIHLPQAESWDIVADILITDFRKELIGGEISLLP
;
A
#
# COMPACT_ATOMS: atom_id res chain seq x y z
N MET A 1 35.14 -0.58 -26.38
CA MET A 1 34.11 -1.44 -25.75
C MET A 1 34.08 -1.36 -24.21
N MET A 2 35.21 -1.13 -23.52
CA MET A 2 35.25 -1.03 -22.04
C MET A 2 34.54 0.19 -21.38
N ARG A 3 34.28 1.29 -22.10
CA ARG A 3 33.59 2.47 -21.51
C ARG A 3 32.06 2.34 -21.40
N ARG A 4 31.44 1.35 -22.08
CA ARG A 4 29.97 1.14 -22.03
C ARG A 4 29.55 0.12 -20.96
N ALA A 5 30.48 -0.68 -20.44
CA ALA A 5 30.23 -1.61 -19.34
C ALA A 5 30.23 -0.93 -17.97
N LEU A 6 30.85 0.26 -17.86
CA LEU A 6 30.99 0.98 -16.58
C LEU A 6 29.69 1.62 -16.07
N VAL A 7 28.76 1.97 -16.98
CA VAL A 7 27.45 2.56 -16.63
C VAL A 7 26.47 1.50 -16.14
N THR A 8 26.65 0.23 -16.51
CA THR A 8 25.82 -0.89 -16.05
C THR A 8 26.30 -1.45 -14.70
N PHE A 9 27.57 -1.23 -14.34
CA PHE A 9 28.16 -1.80 -13.12
C PHE A 9 28.06 -0.89 -11.88
N LEU A 10 27.92 0.43 -12.05
CA LEU A 10 27.82 1.36 -10.90
C LEU A 10 26.43 1.43 -10.25
N ALA A 11 25.41 0.74 -10.77
CA ALA A 11 24.06 0.72 -10.20
C ALA A 11 23.84 -0.35 -9.10
N VAL A 12 24.89 -1.09 -8.70
CA VAL A 12 24.77 -2.28 -7.82
C VAL A 12 25.39 -2.09 -6.43
N LEU A 13 25.86 -0.89 -6.07
CA LEU A 13 26.46 -0.62 -4.74
C LEU A 13 25.55 0.20 -3.82
N ILE A 14 24.26 -0.15 -3.76
CA ILE A 14 23.37 0.35 -2.70
C ILE A 14 23.16 -0.81 -1.72
N PRO A 15 23.61 -0.72 -0.46
CA PRO A 15 23.35 -1.76 0.53
C PRO A 15 21.82 -1.92 0.71
N PRO A 16 21.33 -3.14 1.03
CA PRO A 16 19.91 -3.34 1.28
C PRO A 16 19.50 -2.50 2.48
N ILE A 17 18.59 -1.56 2.27
CA ILE A 17 17.87 -0.89 3.35
C ILE A 17 16.55 -1.64 3.45
N GLU A 18 16.31 -2.29 4.59
CA GLU A 18 14.98 -2.77 4.93
C GLU A 18 14.07 -1.55 5.08
N VAL A 19 13.14 -1.36 4.16
CA VAL A 19 12.11 -0.31 4.28
C VAL A 19 10.75 -0.99 4.22
N GLN A 20 10.14 -1.13 5.40
CA GLN A 20 8.76 -1.60 5.53
C GLN A 20 7.85 -0.59 4.82
N ALA A 21 7.06 -1.05 3.85
CA ALA A 21 6.15 -0.18 3.11
C ALA A 21 4.88 0.02 3.95
N HIS A 22 4.77 1.21 4.56
CA HIS A 22 3.66 1.79 5.32
C HIS A 22 3.99 2.04 6.80
N ALA A 23 3.66 3.26 7.24
CA ALA A 23 3.86 3.74 8.59
C ALA A 23 2.82 3.08 9.49
N GLN A 24 3.27 2.13 10.29
CA GLN A 24 2.48 1.43 11.28
C GLN A 24 2.78 2.01 12.66
N LEU A 25 1.72 2.39 13.38
CA LEU A 25 1.83 2.85 14.75
C LEU A 25 2.35 1.70 15.62
N ARG A 26 3.52 1.89 16.24
CA ARG A 26 4.16 0.94 17.17
C ARG A 26 3.84 1.25 18.62
N ASN A 27 3.82 2.53 18.98
CA ASN A 27 3.59 2.98 20.37
C ASN A 27 2.91 4.35 20.40
N ALA A 28 2.23 4.66 21.49
CA ALA A 28 1.60 5.96 21.73
C ALA A 28 1.70 6.39 23.20
N GLU A 29 2.07 7.64 23.46
CA GLU A 29 2.15 8.21 24.81
C GLU A 29 1.33 9.50 24.82
N PRO A 30 0.28 9.64 25.65
CA PRO A 30 -0.29 8.65 26.54
C PRO A 30 -0.84 7.43 25.80
N VAL A 31 -0.88 6.32 26.52
CA VAL A 31 -1.35 5.01 26.04
C VAL A 31 -2.79 5.11 25.51
N ALA A 32 -3.12 4.41 24.43
CA ALA A 32 -4.47 4.42 23.86
C ALA A 32 -5.50 3.90 24.88
N GLY A 33 -6.61 4.62 25.07
CA GLY A 33 -7.67 4.31 26.02
C GLY A 33 -7.33 4.60 27.48
N SER A 34 -6.11 5.06 27.79
CA SER A 34 -5.70 5.36 29.17
C SER A 34 -6.53 6.46 29.81
N ILE A 35 -6.66 6.41 31.14
CA ILE A 35 -7.22 7.48 31.97
C ILE A 35 -6.07 8.11 32.73
N LEU A 36 -5.83 9.39 32.50
CA LEU A 36 -4.70 10.15 33.06
C LEU A 36 -5.17 10.97 34.25
N ASP A 37 -4.40 10.96 35.33
CA ASP A 37 -4.68 11.78 36.53
C ASP A 37 -4.49 13.29 36.29
N SER A 38 -3.61 13.62 35.34
CA SER A 38 -3.30 14.97 34.89
C SER A 38 -3.30 15.07 33.36
N ALA A 39 -3.67 16.22 32.82
CA ALA A 39 -3.60 16.49 31.39
C ALA A 39 -2.16 16.26 30.86
N PRO A 40 -1.99 15.49 29.76
CA PRO A 40 -0.68 15.30 29.15
C PRO A 40 -0.23 16.60 28.47
N ALA A 41 1.05 16.91 28.54
CA ALA A 41 1.61 18.08 27.86
C ALA A 41 1.67 17.87 26.33
N GLU A 42 1.90 16.64 25.89
CA GLU A 42 1.91 16.25 24.47
C GLU A 42 1.40 14.82 24.30
N VAL A 43 0.95 14.51 23.09
CA VAL A 43 0.73 13.14 22.61
C VAL A 43 1.83 12.80 21.62
N VAL A 44 2.57 11.74 21.88
CA VAL A 44 3.65 11.21 21.03
C VAL A 44 3.21 9.88 20.44
N LEU A 45 3.22 9.76 19.12
CA LEU A 45 2.94 8.52 18.40
C LEU A 45 4.23 8.06 17.69
N THR A 46 4.67 6.83 17.92
CA THR A 46 5.91 6.27 17.36
C THR A 46 5.58 5.21 16.32
N PHE A 47 6.22 5.30 15.15
CA PHE A 47 6.00 4.43 14.00
C PHE A 47 7.19 3.49 13.76
N ASN A 48 7.00 2.49 12.90
CA ASN A 48 8.03 1.54 12.46
C ASN A 48 9.04 2.14 11.45
N GLU A 49 8.74 3.30 10.87
CA GLU A 49 9.57 4.00 9.89
C GLU A 49 9.50 5.51 10.11
N SER A 50 10.31 6.28 9.36
CA SER A 50 10.21 7.74 9.42
C SER A 50 8.90 8.22 8.81
N ILE A 51 8.38 9.33 9.34
CA ILE A 51 7.09 9.88 8.93
C ILE A 51 7.17 11.38 8.68
N GLY A 52 6.27 11.87 7.84
CA GLY A 52 5.96 13.30 7.71
C GLY A 52 4.64 13.64 8.42
N ALA A 53 4.63 14.65 9.28
CA ALA A 53 3.39 15.12 9.91
C ALA A 53 2.50 15.81 8.86
N LEU A 54 1.23 15.37 8.73
CA LEU A 54 0.28 15.98 7.80
C LEU A 54 -0.81 16.76 8.53
N GLN A 55 -1.48 16.11 9.48
CA GLN A 55 -2.55 16.73 10.23
C GLN A 55 -2.73 16.07 11.59
N ALA A 56 -3.12 16.86 12.58
CA ALA A 56 -3.66 16.39 13.85
C ALA A 56 -4.90 17.23 14.19
N ARG A 57 -5.96 16.58 14.66
CA ARG A 57 -7.17 17.24 15.17
C ARG A 57 -7.59 16.58 16.47
N LEU A 58 -7.80 17.40 17.49
CA LEU A 58 -8.30 16.96 18.78
C LEU A 58 -9.82 17.13 18.82
N PHE A 59 -10.53 16.03 18.97
CA PHE A 59 -11.97 15.98 19.16
C PHE A 59 -12.30 15.94 20.65
N ARG A 60 -13.25 16.77 21.05
CA ARG A 60 -13.82 16.83 22.40
C ARG A 60 -15.14 16.05 22.48
N PRO A 61 -15.61 15.67 23.68
CA PRO A 61 -16.86 14.93 23.84
C PRO A 61 -18.11 15.63 23.31
N ASP A 62 -18.10 16.95 23.24
CA ASP A 62 -19.19 17.76 22.67
C ASP A 62 -19.27 17.67 21.13
N GLY A 63 -18.35 16.93 20.50
CA GLY A 63 -18.25 16.77 19.05
C GLY A 63 -17.50 17.90 18.34
N SER A 64 -17.03 18.91 19.08
CA SER A 64 -16.16 19.95 18.53
C SER A 64 -14.76 19.40 18.24
N ALA A 65 -14.13 19.92 17.19
CA ALA A 65 -12.77 19.55 16.80
C ALA A 65 -11.90 20.81 16.75
N VAL A 66 -10.67 20.69 17.26
CA VAL A 66 -9.64 21.73 17.17
C VAL A 66 -8.47 21.18 16.37
N GLU A 67 -8.02 21.98 15.40
CA GLU A 67 -6.80 21.66 14.65
C GLU A 67 -5.58 21.85 15.54
N MET A 68 -4.70 20.85 15.53
CA MET A 68 -3.53 20.78 16.40
C MET A 68 -2.27 20.92 15.56
N GLU A 69 -1.29 21.63 16.08
CA GLU A 69 0.05 21.59 15.50
C GLU A 69 0.67 20.22 15.78
N ALA A 70 1.19 19.58 14.73
CA ALA A 70 1.89 18.31 14.84
C ALA A 70 3.25 18.42 14.15
N ARG A 71 4.29 17.91 14.83
CA ARG A 71 5.65 17.85 14.28
C ARG A 71 6.09 16.41 14.14
N ALA A 72 6.86 16.13 13.10
CA ALA A 72 7.49 14.83 12.89
C ALA A 72 8.99 14.92 13.19
N GLU A 73 9.49 13.97 13.99
CA GLU A 73 10.90 13.81 14.33
C GLU A 73 11.30 12.35 14.08
N GLY A 74 11.78 12.07 12.86
CA GLY A 74 12.07 10.70 12.42
C GLY A 74 10.79 9.85 12.45
N PRO A 75 10.73 8.77 13.26
CA PRO A 75 9.55 7.93 13.39
C PRO A 75 8.51 8.44 14.40
N ARG A 76 8.69 9.62 15.02
CA ARG A 76 7.78 10.14 16.06
C ARG A 76 6.92 11.27 15.54
N LEU A 77 5.60 11.18 15.69
CA LEU A 77 4.67 12.30 15.58
C LEU A 77 4.41 12.86 16.98
N ILE A 78 4.74 14.13 17.18
CA ILE A 78 4.57 14.82 18.46
C ILE A 78 3.49 15.90 18.29
N VAL A 79 2.47 15.84 19.12
CA VAL A 79 1.33 16.77 19.12
C VAL A 79 1.22 17.42 20.49
N PRO A 80 1.64 18.68 20.66
CA PRO A 80 1.46 19.43 21.90
C PRO A 80 -0.03 19.57 22.23
N MET A 81 -0.42 19.31 23.47
CA MET A 81 -1.80 19.43 23.93
C MET A 81 -2.08 20.85 24.45
N PRO A 82 -3.33 21.34 24.33
CA PRO A 82 -3.68 22.67 24.82
C PRO A 82 -3.70 22.69 26.36
N ASP A 83 -3.32 23.84 26.93
CA ASP A 83 -3.50 24.09 28.36
C ASP A 83 -4.99 24.00 28.74
N GLY A 84 -5.27 23.43 29.91
CA GLY A 84 -6.64 23.29 30.41
C GLY A 84 -7.49 22.25 29.67
N LEU A 85 -6.87 21.17 29.20
CA LEU A 85 -7.57 20.00 28.64
C LEU A 85 -8.68 19.54 29.61
N SER A 86 -9.91 19.44 29.12
CA SER A 86 -11.06 19.06 29.96
C SER A 86 -10.87 17.69 30.62
N GLU A 87 -11.53 17.45 31.75
CA GLU A 87 -11.42 16.21 32.53
C GLU A 87 -12.30 15.09 31.97
N VAL A 88 -12.21 14.83 30.67
CA VAL A 88 -13.08 13.92 29.91
C VAL A 88 -12.29 13.14 28.84
N THR A 89 -12.95 12.30 28.05
CA THR A 89 -12.29 11.56 26.97
C THR A 89 -12.05 12.44 25.74
N HIS A 90 -10.86 12.35 25.17
CA HIS A 90 -10.44 13.07 23.98
C HIS A 90 -10.02 12.10 22.89
N ALA A 91 -10.25 12.47 21.64
CA ALA A 91 -9.83 11.70 20.49
C ALA A 91 -8.93 12.55 19.60
N LEU A 92 -7.65 12.19 19.54
CA LEU A 92 -6.67 12.77 18.64
C LEU A 92 -6.73 12.02 17.30
N SER A 93 -7.42 12.58 16.33
CA SER A 93 -7.31 12.11 14.94
C SER A 93 -5.99 12.63 14.37
N TRP A 94 -5.23 11.75 13.74
CA TRP A 94 -3.95 12.11 13.14
C TRP A 94 -3.85 11.56 11.72
N ARG A 95 -2.99 12.20 10.93
CA ARG A 95 -2.61 11.79 9.60
C ARG A 95 -1.13 12.06 9.39
N VAL A 96 -0.42 11.06 8.91
CA VAL A 96 1.02 11.10 8.64
C VAL A 96 1.29 10.59 7.23
N MET A 97 2.39 11.03 6.65
CA MET A 97 2.94 10.47 5.42
C MET A 97 3.98 9.42 5.78
N SER A 98 3.82 8.21 5.28
CA SER A 98 4.86 7.18 5.29
C SER A 98 6.04 7.55 4.39
N ASP A 99 7.20 6.92 4.55
CA ASP A 99 8.35 7.10 3.65
C ASP A 99 8.02 6.68 2.20
N ASP A 100 6.97 5.89 2.01
CA ASP A 100 6.47 5.53 0.69
C ASP A 100 5.59 6.59 0.01
N GLY A 101 5.28 7.66 0.74
CA GLY A 101 4.42 8.76 0.32
C GLY A 101 2.93 8.51 0.51
N HIS A 102 2.49 7.36 1.05
CA HIS A 102 1.08 7.11 1.30
C HIS A 102 0.65 7.79 2.61
N PRO A 103 -0.46 8.55 2.60
CA PRO A 103 -1.02 9.07 3.83
C PRO A 103 -1.66 7.92 4.61
N VAL A 104 -1.22 7.76 5.86
CA VAL A 104 -1.82 6.87 6.85
C VAL A 104 -2.47 7.75 7.91
N GLY A 105 -3.66 7.38 8.35
CA GLY A 105 -4.35 8.11 9.40
C GLY A 105 -5.13 7.17 10.29
N SER A 106 -5.21 7.54 11.56
CA SER A 106 -6.01 6.83 12.55
C SER A 106 -6.50 7.83 13.61
N THR A 107 -7.21 7.32 14.61
CA THR A 107 -7.63 8.10 15.77
C THR A 107 -7.05 7.46 17.03
N HIS A 108 -6.36 8.28 17.82
CA HIS A 108 -5.84 7.91 19.12
C HIS A 108 -6.73 8.47 20.22
N VAL A 109 -7.30 7.63 21.07
CA VAL A 109 -8.24 8.04 22.12
C VAL A 109 -7.55 7.97 23.47
N PHE A 110 -7.74 8.95 24.35
CA PHE A 110 -7.26 8.93 25.73
C PHE A 110 -8.21 9.75 26.61
N SER A 111 -8.22 9.52 27.92
CA SER A 111 -9.10 10.22 28.87
C SER A 111 -8.29 10.97 29.90
N HIS A 112 -8.75 12.17 30.26
CA HIS A 112 -8.22 12.90 31.40
C HIS A 112 -9.24 12.76 32.53
N ARG A 113 -8.93 12.01 33.60
CA ARG A 113 -9.80 11.72 34.77
C ARG A 113 -11.13 10.99 34.53
N LEU A 114 -11.99 11.42 33.60
CA LEU A 114 -13.29 10.79 33.35
C LEU A 114 -13.37 10.16 31.97
N ARG A 115 -14.05 9.01 31.91
CA ARG A 115 -14.38 8.32 30.67
C ARG A 115 -15.83 8.60 30.29
N ASP A 116 -16.06 9.30 29.19
CA ASP A 116 -17.41 9.73 28.78
C ASP A 116 -17.68 9.63 27.26
N TRP A 117 -16.71 9.15 26.47
CA TRP A 117 -16.81 9.11 25.01
C TRP A 117 -17.54 7.88 24.46
N ARG A 118 -18.43 8.14 23.50
CA ARG A 118 -19.05 7.15 22.61
C ARG A 118 -18.71 7.49 21.16
N ALA A 119 -17.52 7.12 20.68
CA ALA A 119 -17.15 7.36 19.28
C ALA A 119 -18.08 6.60 18.34
N ARG A 120 -18.73 7.33 17.42
CA ARG A 120 -19.19 6.81 16.14
C ARG A 120 -18.41 7.52 15.03
N GLY A 121 -17.20 7.04 14.75
CA GLY A 121 -16.42 7.47 13.59
C GLY A 121 -16.39 6.34 12.57
N ARG A 122 -16.99 6.53 11.39
CA ARG A 122 -16.77 5.60 10.28
C ARG A 122 -15.38 5.84 9.71
N PRO A 123 -14.57 4.80 9.41
CA PRO A 123 -13.35 4.99 8.65
C PRO A 123 -13.69 5.66 7.32
N GLU A 124 -13.01 6.77 7.01
CA GLU A 124 -13.24 7.47 5.77
C GLU A 124 -12.79 6.59 4.59
N PRO A 125 -13.63 6.45 3.55
CA PRO A 125 -13.28 5.63 2.40
C PRO A 125 -12.06 6.21 1.69
N VAL A 126 -11.08 5.34 1.37
CA VAL A 126 -9.94 5.72 0.53
C VAL A 126 -10.46 6.22 -0.83
N PRO A 127 -10.21 7.48 -1.20
CA PRO A 127 -10.77 8.06 -2.41
C PRO A 127 -10.22 7.36 -3.66
N ARG A 128 -11.13 6.80 -4.47
CA ARG A 128 -10.80 6.07 -5.72
C ARG A 128 -10.15 6.96 -6.78
N SER A 129 -10.32 8.28 -6.68
CA SER A 129 -9.79 9.27 -7.62
C SER A 129 -8.27 9.22 -7.73
N ALA A 130 -7.55 8.98 -6.64
CA ALA A 130 -6.09 8.92 -6.63
C ALA A 130 -5.54 7.64 -7.31
N ALA A 131 -6.27 6.52 -7.21
CA ALA A 131 -5.95 5.30 -7.96
C ALA A 131 -6.20 5.49 -9.46
N VAL A 132 -7.32 6.13 -9.82
CA VAL A 132 -7.63 6.46 -11.23
C VAL A 132 -6.58 7.39 -11.82
N ALA A 133 -6.22 8.47 -11.12
CA ALA A 133 -5.21 9.43 -11.59
C ALA A 133 -3.83 8.76 -11.78
N ARG A 134 -3.42 7.90 -10.84
CA ARG A 134 -2.19 7.10 -10.97
C ARG A 134 -2.25 6.14 -12.16
N GLY A 135 -3.38 5.48 -12.37
CA GLY A 135 -3.61 4.61 -13.52
C GLY A 135 -3.52 5.35 -14.85
N LEU A 136 -4.13 6.54 -14.95
CA LEU A 136 -4.07 7.38 -16.13
C LEU A 136 -2.64 7.83 -16.44
N LEU A 137 -1.90 8.33 -15.44
CA LEU A 137 -0.49 8.70 -15.60
C LEU A 137 0.37 7.49 -16.04
N THR A 138 0.12 6.33 -15.46
CA THR A 138 0.83 5.09 -15.82
C THR A 138 0.56 4.71 -17.27
N VAL A 139 -0.70 4.75 -17.71
CA VAL A 139 -1.08 4.42 -19.10
C VAL A 139 -0.49 5.42 -20.09
N THR A 140 -0.58 6.73 -19.82
CA THR A 140 -0.02 7.75 -20.73
C THR A 140 1.50 7.67 -20.82
N LEU A 141 2.19 7.42 -19.71
CA LEU A 141 3.63 7.22 -19.66
C LEU A 141 4.06 5.96 -20.43
N VAL A 142 3.47 4.81 -20.12
CA VAL A 142 3.79 3.52 -20.77
C VAL A 142 3.53 3.59 -22.26
N MET A 143 2.36 4.08 -22.66
CA MET A 143 1.98 4.14 -24.08
C MET A 143 2.77 5.20 -24.85
N GLY A 144 2.95 6.39 -24.29
CA GLY A 144 3.65 7.49 -24.94
C GLY A 144 5.15 7.23 -25.10
N VAL A 145 5.83 6.83 -24.02
CA VAL A 145 7.28 6.57 -24.04
C VAL A 145 7.58 5.31 -24.85
N GLY A 146 6.83 4.22 -24.64
CA GLY A 146 7.04 2.97 -25.35
C GLY A 146 6.86 3.08 -26.86
N ASP A 147 5.82 3.79 -27.31
CA ASP A 147 5.64 4.03 -28.74
C ASP A 147 6.83 4.82 -29.33
N MET A 148 7.30 5.84 -28.61
CA MET A 148 8.42 6.66 -29.07
C MET A 148 9.72 5.85 -29.15
N VAL A 149 9.96 4.94 -28.20
CA VAL A 149 11.10 4.01 -28.26
C VAL A 149 11.05 3.18 -29.54
N TRP A 150 9.89 2.59 -29.84
CA TRP A 150 9.76 1.84 -31.09
C TRP A 150 9.88 2.74 -32.33
N ALA A 151 9.41 3.99 -32.26
CA ALA A 151 9.57 4.98 -33.33
C ALA A 151 11.04 5.18 -33.74
N VAL A 152 11.91 5.44 -32.76
CA VAL A 152 13.32 5.73 -33.02
C VAL A 152 14.13 4.48 -33.37
N LEU A 153 13.69 3.29 -32.94
CA LEU A 153 14.33 2.02 -33.29
C LEU A 153 13.95 1.50 -34.68
N SER A 154 12.72 1.78 -35.11
CA SER A 154 12.22 1.41 -36.44
C SER A 154 12.38 2.52 -37.48
N GLU A 155 12.84 3.71 -37.06
CA GLU A 155 12.98 4.89 -37.91
C GLU A 155 11.68 5.31 -38.59
N THR A 156 10.55 5.07 -37.91
CA THR A 156 9.22 5.42 -38.42
C THR A 156 8.65 6.63 -37.67
N PRO A 157 8.10 7.64 -38.37
CA PRO A 157 7.55 8.83 -37.73
C PRO A 157 6.49 8.48 -36.69
N ALA A 158 6.50 9.17 -35.55
CA ALA A 158 5.49 8.96 -34.53
C ALA A 158 4.12 9.54 -34.91
N PRO A 159 3.03 8.75 -34.76
CA PRO A 159 1.69 9.24 -35.04
C PRO A 159 1.30 10.36 -34.05
N ARG A 160 0.32 11.18 -34.44
CA ARG A 160 -0.19 12.28 -33.59
C ARG A 160 -0.69 11.79 -32.23
N VAL A 161 -1.23 10.56 -32.17
CA VAL A 161 -1.67 9.90 -30.93
C VAL A 161 -0.54 9.74 -29.91
N THR A 162 0.70 9.51 -30.34
CA THR A 162 1.86 9.39 -29.44
C THR A 162 2.18 10.72 -28.79
N ALA A 163 2.19 11.80 -29.58
CA ALA A 163 2.37 13.14 -29.05
C ALA A 163 1.23 13.50 -28.08
N ALA A 164 -0.02 13.13 -28.41
CA ALA A 164 -1.16 13.34 -27.51
C ALA A 164 -1.01 12.58 -26.19
N ALA A 165 -0.57 11.32 -26.21
CA ALA A 165 -0.30 10.54 -25.00
C ALA A 165 0.82 11.15 -24.15
N LEU A 166 1.91 11.61 -24.79
CA LEU A 166 3.01 12.30 -24.11
C LEU A 166 2.56 13.64 -23.51
N TRP A 167 1.76 14.43 -24.22
CA TRP A 167 1.19 15.67 -23.68
C TRP A 167 0.16 15.41 -22.57
N ALA A 168 -0.59 14.30 -22.63
CA ALA A 168 -1.54 13.90 -21.60
C ALA A 168 -0.86 13.58 -20.25
N ILE A 169 0.46 13.31 -20.24
CA ILE A 169 1.22 13.15 -18.99
C ILE A 169 1.08 14.40 -18.10
N VAL A 170 1.07 15.60 -18.67
CA VAL A 170 0.94 16.87 -17.92
C VAL A 170 -0.37 16.94 -17.11
N PRO A 171 -1.58 16.88 -17.72
CA PRO A 171 -2.81 16.90 -16.95
C PRO A 171 -2.97 15.68 -16.04
N THR A 172 -2.45 14.49 -16.39
CA THR A 172 -2.50 13.33 -15.47
C THR A 172 -1.58 13.47 -14.27
N THR A 173 -0.43 14.13 -14.41
CA THR A 173 0.45 14.51 -13.30
C THR A 173 -0.24 15.51 -12.37
N ILE A 174 -0.88 16.54 -12.94
CA ILE A 174 -1.65 17.51 -12.17
C ILE A 174 -2.78 16.82 -11.41
N ALA A 175 -3.54 15.94 -12.07
CA ALA A 175 -4.62 15.18 -11.45
C ALA A 175 -4.12 14.25 -10.33
N LEU A 176 -2.98 13.56 -10.53
CA LEU A 176 -2.39 12.71 -9.50
C LEU A 176 -1.98 13.54 -8.27
N ASN A 177 -1.30 14.65 -8.48
CA ASN A 177 -0.87 15.52 -7.37
C ASN A 177 -2.07 16.18 -6.67
N ALA A 178 -3.08 16.62 -7.40
CA ALA A 178 -4.30 17.17 -6.82
C ALA A 178 -5.06 16.14 -5.98
N THR A 179 -5.28 14.95 -6.53
CA THR A 179 -5.94 13.86 -5.77
C THR A 179 -5.10 13.44 -4.57
N HIS A 180 -3.77 13.41 -4.68
CA HIS A 180 -2.90 13.13 -3.55
C HIS A 180 -2.94 14.23 -2.48
N ALA A 181 -3.04 15.51 -2.86
CA ALA A 181 -3.21 16.60 -1.91
C ALA A 181 -4.52 16.47 -1.12
N MET A 182 -5.60 16.09 -1.80
CA MET A 182 -6.89 15.79 -1.15
C MET A 182 -6.74 14.59 -0.19
N ASP A 183 -6.05 13.53 -0.62
CA ASP A 183 -5.76 12.38 0.24
C ASP A 183 -4.96 12.78 1.48
N MET A 184 -3.99 13.69 1.35
CA MET A 184 -3.10 14.08 2.44
C MET A 184 -3.76 15.02 3.44
N THR A 185 -4.66 15.89 2.97
CA THR A 185 -5.40 16.84 3.81
C THR A 185 -6.68 16.25 4.41
N GLY A 186 -7.11 15.07 3.96
CA GLY A 186 -8.37 14.46 4.39
C GLY A 186 -9.58 15.35 4.05
N ALA A 187 -9.48 16.14 2.99
CA ALA A 187 -10.46 17.15 2.62
C ALA A 187 -10.86 17.02 1.15
N GLY A 188 -11.98 17.67 0.80
CA GLY A 188 -12.43 17.81 -0.58
C GLY A 188 -11.49 18.69 -1.43
N PRO A 189 -11.93 19.20 -2.59
CA PRO A 189 -11.05 19.94 -3.50
C PRO A 189 -10.66 21.35 -3.02
N ALA A 190 -11.24 21.84 -1.90
CA ALA A 190 -11.03 23.21 -1.41
C ALA A 190 -9.54 23.56 -1.16
N PRO A 191 -8.70 22.70 -0.54
CA PRO A 191 -7.29 23.00 -0.31
C PRO A 191 -6.47 23.15 -1.59
N LEU A 192 -6.95 22.68 -2.76
CA LEU A 192 -6.23 22.82 -4.03
C LEU A 192 -6.09 24.29 -4.48
N LEU A 193 -6.86 25.19 -3.88
CA LEU A 193 -6.78 26.63 -4.09
C LEU A 193 -5.64 27.29 -3.30
N SER A 194 -5.06 26.61 -2.30
CA SER A 194 -3.93 27.12 -1.51
C SER A 194 -2.60 26.53 -1.98
N GLY A 195 -1.52 27.30 -1.85
CA GLY A 195 -0.17 26.83 -2.16
C GLY A 195 0.35 25.75 -1.19
N GLU A 196 -0.20 25.70 0.03
CA GLU A 196 0.22 24.77 1.08
C GLU A 196 -0.07 23.31 0.71
N ALA A 197 -1.25 23.03 0.15
CA ALA A 197 -1.61 21.67 -0.27
C ALA A 197 -0.67 21.15 -1.38
N TRP A 198 -0.26 22.03 -2.29
CA TRP A 198 0.72 21.70 -3.34
C TRP A 198 2.14 21.54 -2.78
N ALA A 199 2.55 22.41 -1.84
CA ALA A 199 3.84 22.29 -1.18
C ALA A 199 3.95 20.96 -0.40
N MET A 200 2.88 20.56 0.29
CA MET A 200 2.80 19.31 1.02
C MET A 200 2.96 18.09 0.10
N VAL A 201 2.29 18.09 -1.06
CA VAL A 201 2.46 17.01 -2.06
C VAL A 201 3.83 17.03 -2.70
N LEU A 202 4.40 18.19 -3.01
CA LEU A 202 5.74 18.29 -3.58
C LEU A 202 6.85 17.91 -2.59
N GLY A 203 6.57 17.98 -1.29
CA GLY A 203 7.40 17.42 -0.22
C GLY A 203 7.28 15.90 -0.06
N SER A 204 6.24 15.28 -0.64
CA SER A 204 6.07 13.82 -0.65
C SER A 204 6.96 13.15 -1.69
N PRO A 205 7.29 11.84 -1.59
CA PRO A 205 7.93 11.09 -2.67
C PRO A 205 7.10 11.03 -3.97
N VAL A 206 5.77 11.09 -3.87
CA VAL A 206 4.85 10.95 -5.03
C VAL A 206 4.88 12.19 -5.92
N GLY A 207 4.92 13.38 -5.31
CA GLY A 207 4.87 14.67 -6.01
C GLY A 207 5.97 14.87 -7.04
N PRO A 208 7.25 14.87 -6.63
CA PRO A 208 8.40 14.96 -7.51
C PRO A 208 8.47 13.82 -8.51
N ALA A 209 8.08 12.58 -8.15
CA ALA A 209 8.04 11.47 -9.09
C ALA A 209 7.03 11.71 -10.23
N ALA A 210 5.85 12.26 -9.91
CA ALA A 210 4.85 12.62 -10.90
C ALA A 210 5.30 13.80 -11.80
N VAL A 211 5.99 14.79 -11.23
CA VAL A 211 6.59 15.91 -11.99
C VAL A 211 7.73 15.41 -12.88
N PHE A 212 8.54 14.49 -12.40
CA PHE A 212 9.63 13.87 -13.15
C PHE A 212 9.12 13.17 -14.42
N ALA A 213 7.93 12.56 -14.39
CA ALA A 213 7.29 11.99 -15.57
C ALA A 213 7.05 13.03 -16.70
N VAL A 214 6.83 14.30 -16.37
CA VAL A 214 6.74 15.39 -17.36
C VAL A 214 8.09 15.62 -18.04
N GLY A 215 9.19 15.64 -17.28
CA GLY A 215 10.54 15.74 -17.83
C GLY A 215 10.88 14.57 -18.77
N VAL A 216 10.51 13.35 -18.38
CA VAL A 216 10.61 12.15 -19.23
C VAL A 216 9.82 12.33 -20.53
N SER A 217 8.61 12.88 -20.45
CA SER A 217 7.77 13.15 -21.62
C SER A 217 8.41 14.15 -22.59
N LEU A 218 8.93 15.27 -22.07
CA LEU A 218 9.62 16.29 -22.87
C LEU A 218 10.86 15.71 -23.57
N LEU A 219 11.61 14.87 -22.87
CA LEU A 219 12.77 14.20 -23.43
C LEU A 219 12.38 13.23 -24.56
N ALA A 220 11.27 12.49 -24.40
CA ALA A 220 10.71 11.63 -25.44
C ALA A 220 10.21 12.45 -26.65
N LEU A 221 9.63 13.64 -26.43
CA LEU A 221 9.16 14.54 -27.49
C LEU A 221 10.28 15.11 -28.38
N SER A 222 11.54 14.99 -27.97
CA SER A 222 12.69 15.37 -28.82
C SER A 222 12.76 14.55 -30.12
N LYS A 223 12.16 13.35 -30.16
CA LYS A 223 12.18 12.38 -31.27
C LYS A 223 13.60 11.95 -31.69
N ARG A 224 14.62 12.30 -30.90
CA ARG A 224 16.01 11.90 -31.14
C ARG A 224 16.27 10.59 -30.42
N LYS A 225 16.97 9.66 -31.10
CA LYS A 225 17.20 8.29 -30.61
C LYS A 225 17.72 8.23 -29.17
N TRP A 226 18.81 8.93 -28.87
CA TRP A 226 19.45 8.85 -27.55
C TRP A 226 18.61 9.47 -26.42
N PRO A 227 18.05 10.69 -26.56
CA PRO A 227 17.07 11.22 -25.62
C PRO A 227 15.89 10.29 -25.34
N VAL A 228 15.30 9.68 -26.38
CA VAL A 228 14.17 8.75 -26.20
C VAL A 228 14.57 7.51 -25.43
N LEU A 229 15.74 6.93 -25.71
CA LEU A 229 16.25 5.77 -24.96
C LEU A 229 16.58 6.13 -23.51
N LEU A 230 17.06 7.35 -23.26
CA LEU A 230 17.24 7.86 -21.91
C LEU A 230 15.88 8.03 -21.21
N ALA A 231 14.87 8.61 -21.88
CA ALA A 231 13.51 8.74 -21.34
C ALA A 231 12.92 7.38 -20.95
N TRP A 232 13.17 6.33 -21.74
CA TRP A 232 12.75 4.97 -21.42
C TRP A 232 13.39 4.43 -20.14
N GLY A 233 14.71 4.59 -20.00
CA GLY A 233 15.41 4.20 -18.77
C GLY A 233 14.94 5.00 -17.56
N LEU A 234 14.77 6.32 -17.69
CA LEU A 234 14.28 7.19 -16.62
C LEU A 234 12.83 6.86 -16.21
N ALA A 235 11.96 6.53 -17.17
CA ALA A 235 10.59 6.07 -16.88
C ALA A 235 10.61 4.76 -16.07
N ALA A 236 11.44 3.79 -16.46
CA ALA A 236 11.58 2.53 -15.74
C ALA A 236 12.18 2.74 -14.34
N LEU A 237 13.14 3.64 -14.20
CA LEU A 237 13.72 4.02 -12.91
C LEU A 237 12.69 4.66 -11.99
N ALA A 238 11.81 5.51 -12.51
CA ALA A 238 10.73 6.11 -11.73
C ALA A 238 9.76 5.05 -11.15
N PHE A 239 9.43 4.00 -11.92
CA PHE A 239 8.68 2.87 -11.37
C PHE A 239 9.46 2.11 -10.31
N ALA A 240 10.77 1.91 -10.52
CA ALA A 240 11.64 1.20 -9.61
C ALA A 240 11.97 1.98 -8.32
N SER A 241 11.84 3.31 -8.30
CA SER A 241 12.08 4.12 -7.10
C SER A 241 10.80 4.47 -6.33
N ALA A 242 9.65 4.56 -7.01
CA ALA A 242 8.37 4.99 -6.41
C ALA A 242 7.37 3.85 -6.16
N GLY A 243 7.74 2.59 -6.43
CA GLY A 243 6.87 1.41 -6.30
C GLY A 243 7.09 0.63 -4.99
N HIS A 244 5.99 0.14 -4.39
CA HIS A 244 5.99 -0.69 -3.17
C HIS A 244 6.83 -1.97 -3.28
N ALA A 245 6.90 -2.54 -4.49
CA ALA A 245 7.69 -3.72 -4.79
C ALA A 245 9.21 -3.47 -4.78
N ALA A 246 9.68 -2.22 -4.67
CA ALA A 246 11.10 -1.90 -4.70
C ALA A 246 11.74 -1.71 -3.31
N ARG A 247 10.94 -1.70 -2.25
CA ARG A 247 11.38 -1.29 -0.89
C ARG A 247 11.65 -2.45 0.09
N ALA A 248 11.36 -3.70 -0.28
CA ALA A 248 11.77 -4.88 0.48
C ALA A 248 12.85 -5.63 -0.29
N GLU A 249 14.05 -5.82 0.29
CA GLU A 249 15.22 -6.45 -0.36
C GLU A 249 15.66 -5.76 -1.69
N PRO A 250 16.83 -6.05 -2.32
CA PRO A 250 17.25 -5.32 -3.52
C PRO A 250 16.44 -5.74 -4.77
N MET A 251 15.17 -5.36 -4.81
CA MET A 251 14.21 -5.60 -5.89
C MET A 251 14.24 -4.50 -6.96
N VAL A 252 14.86 -3.34 -6.68
CA VAL A 252 14.96 -2.20 -7.61
C VAL A 252 15.43 -2.64 -9.01
N PRO A 253 16.49 -3.47 -9.17
CA PRO A 253 16.91 -3.91 -10.51
C PRO A 253 15.87 -4.78 -11.22
N LEU A 254 15.15 -5.63 -10.48
CA LEU A 254 14.10 -6.49 -11.03
C LEU A 254 12.91 -5.65 -11.51
N VAL A 255 12.46 -4.70 -10.68
CA VAL A 255 11.38 -3.76 -11.02
C VAL A 255 11.78 -2.88 -12.21
N PHE A 256 13.04 -2.43 -12.26
CA PHE A 256 13.56 -1.63 -13.36
C PHE A 256 13.50 -2.39 -14.69
N VAL A 257 14.01 -3.62 -14.75
CA VAL A 257 13.98 -4.43 -15.98
C VAL A 257 12.55 -4.83 -16.35
N HIS A 258 11.72 -5.17 -15.37
CA HIS A 258 10.29 -5.43 -15.58
C HIS A 258 9.58 -4.22 -16.20
N ALA A 259 9.81 -3.02 -15.65
CA ALA A 259 9.22 -1.77 -16.15
C ALA A 259 9.76 -1.41 -17.55
N MET A 260 11.05 -1.60 -17.82
CA MET A 260 11.61 -1.40 -19.17
C MET A 260 10.89 -2.28 -20.20
N ALA A 261 10.76 -3.57 -19.91
CA ALA A 261 10.09 -4.52 -20.79
C ALA A 261 8.61 -4.18 -21.01
N LEU A 262 7.90 -3.81 -19.93
CA LEU A 262 6.50 -3.37 -19.97
C LEU A 262 6.34 -2.13 -20.87
N ILE A 263 7.12 -1.07 -20.60
CA ILE A 263 7.04 0.19 -21.35
C ILE A 263 7.27 -0.07 -22.83
N PHE A 264 8.30 -0.84 -23.18
CA PHE A 264 8.58 -1.17 -24.58
C PHE A 264 7.45 -1.97 -25.24
N TRP A 265 7.04 -3.07 -24.63
CA TRP A 265 6.09 -4.00 -25.26
C TRP A 265 4.70 -3.38 -25.37
N ALA A 266 4.17 -2.86 -24.27
CA ALA A 266 2.84 -2.25 -24.22
C ALA A 266 2.74 -1.01 -25.10
N GLY A 267 3.72 -0.11 -25.01
CA GLY A 267 3.63 1.17 -25.70
C GLY A 267 3.82 1.09 -27.21
N ALA A 268 4.47 0.04 -27.73
CA ALA A 268 4.59 -0.13 -29.17
C ALA A 268 3.29 -0.60 -29.85
N LEU A 269 2.35 -1.21 -29.10
CA LEU A 269 1.14 -1.83 -29.67
C LEU A 269 0.28 -0.87 -30.50
N PRO A 270 -0.09 0.34 -30.02
CA PRO A 270 -0.99 1.24 -30.77
C PRO A 270 -0.47 1.59 -32.18
N ARG A 271 0.84 1.77 -32.35
CA ARG A 271 1.44 2.02 -33.66
C ARG A 271 1.53 0.78 -34.51
N LEU A 272 1.85 -0.39 -33.95
CA LEU A 272 1.94 -1.61 -34.76
C LEU A 272 0.62 -1.89 -35.48
N LEU A 273 -0.50 -1.54 -34.82
CA LEU A 273 -1.84 -1.57 -35.39
C LEU A 273 -2.01 -0.56 -36.55
N LEU A 274 -1.48 0.65 -36.41
CA LEU A 274 -1.48 1.66 -37.50
C LEU A 274 -0.55 1.24 -38.66
N ALA A 275 0.54 0.52 -38.35
CA ALA A 275 1.54 0.08 -39.32
C ALA A 275 1.02 -1.04 -40.24
N LEU A 276 -0.05 -1.75 -39.87
CA LEU A 276 -0.70 -2.78 -40.69
C LEU A 276 -1.14 -2.30 -42.08
N ARG A 277 -1.38 -0.99 -42.23
CA ARG A 277 -1.78 -0.36 -43.49
C ARG A 277 -0.61 -0.05 -44.40
N ARG A 278 0.62 -0.21 -43.92
CA ARG A 278 1.84 0.07 -44.69
C ARG A 278 2.22 -1.11 -45.59
N PRO A 279 2.93 -0.85 -46.70
CA PRO A 279 3.44 -1.92 -47.56
C PRO A 279 4.53 -2.77 -46.89
N ASP A 280 5.28 -2.20 -45.94
CA ASP A 280 6.37 -2.85 -45.19
C ASP A 280 5.93 -3.47 -43.85
N ALA A 281 4.61 -3.67 -43.65
CA ALA A 281 4.04 -4.10 -42.38
C ALA A 281 4.64 -5.41 -41.84
N GLU A 282 4.83 -6.41 -42.71
CA GLU A 282 5.41 -7.70 -42.32
C GLU A 282 6.83 -7.54 -41.77
N ALA A 283 7.69 -6.82 -42.50
CA ALA A 283 9.07 -6.57 -42.09
C ALA A 283 9.15 -5.82 -40.76
N LEU A 284 8.28 -4.83 -40.54
CA LEU A 284 8.18 -4.09 -39.28
C LEU A 284 7.74 -5.01 -38.12
N MET A 285 6.75 -5.88 -38.34
CA MET A 285 6.28 -6.84 -37.34
C MET A 285 7.34 -7.88 -36.96
N LEU A 286 8.10 -8.38 -37.94
CA LEU A 286 9.19 -9.31 -37.70
C LEU A 286 10.34 -8.65 -36.91
N ARG A 287 10.71 -7.41 -37.27
CA ARG A 287 11.71 -6.63 -36.53
C ARG A 287 11.26 -6.38 -35.09
N PHE A 288 10.00 -5.99 -34.89
CA PHE A 288 9.44 -5.80 -33.55
C PHE A 288 9.50 -7.10 -32.73
N SER A 289 9.03 -8.20 -33.31
CA SER A 289 8.97 -9.50 -32.66
C SER A 289 10.34 -10.00 -32.17
N ARG A 290 11.43 -9.72 -32.91
CA ARG A 290 12.80 -10.08 -32.49
C ARG A 290 13.24 -9.38 -31.21
N ILE A 291 12.79 -8.14 -30.98
CA ILE A 291 13.12 -7.37 -29.77
C ILE A 291 12.10 -7.64 -28.67
N ALA A 292 10.82 -7.73 -29.02
CA ALA A 292 9.73 -7.93 -28.06
C ALA A 292 9.81 -9.29 -27.37
N LEU A 293 10.20 -10.36 -28.06
CA LEU A 293 10.22 -11.71 -27.47
C LEU A 293 11.10 -11.82 -26.20
N PRO A 294 12.40 -11.41 -26.20
CA PRO A 294 13.20 -11.44 -24.98
C PRO A 294 12.67 -10.46 -23.91
N MET A 295 12.10 -9.31 -24.30
CA MET A 295 11.50 -8.37 -23.35
C MET A 295 10.28 -8.99 -22.66
N VAL A 296 9.36 -9.62 -23.41
CA VAL A 296 8.18 -10.29 -22.85
C VAL A 296 8.58 -11.49 -21.99
N ALA A 297 9.58 -12.26 -22.40
CA ALA A 297 10.10 -13.35 -21.57
C ALA A 297 10.66 -12.82 -20.23
N ALA A 298 11.47 -11.75 -20.26
CA ALA A 298 11.95 -11.09 -19.06
C ALA A 298 10.82 -10.52 -18.21
N LEU A 299 9.81 -9.91 -18.82
CA LEU A 299 8.63 -9.37 -18.14
C LEU A 299 7.90 -10.45 -17.33
N VAL A 300 7.64 -11.61 -17.94
CA VAL A 300 6.94 -12.74 -17.31
C VAL A 300 7.79 -13.35 -16.21
N VAL A 301 9.07 -13.63 -16.46
CA VAL A 301 9.97 -14.22 -15.46
C VAL A 301 10.16 -13.30 -14.27
N LEU A 302 10.48 -12.02 -14.50
CA LEU A 302 10.68 -11.05 -13.43
C LEU A 302 9.37 -10.74 -12.70
N GLY A 303 8.24 -10.69 -13.41
CA GLY A 303 6.93 -10.57 -12.80
C GLY A 303 6.65 -11.72 -11.83
N GLY A 304 6.90 -12.96 -12.26
CA GLY A 304 6.75 -14.14 -11.41
C GLY A 304 7.67 -14.13 -10.18
N VAL A 305 8.94 -13.72 -10.34
CA VAL A 305 9.88 -13.58 -9.21
C VAL A 305 9.41 -12.51 -8.22
N LEU A 306 8.99 -11.34 -8.72
CA LEU A 306 8.47 -10.25 -7.88
C LEU A 306 7.19 -10.66 -7.14
N GLU A 307 6.33 -11.47 -7.75
CA GLU A 307 5.09 -11.97 -7.14
C GLU A 307 5.36 -13.06 -6.10
N TRP A 308 6.23 -14.03 -6.42
CA TRP A 308 6.64 -15.09 -5.49
C TRP A 308 7.17 -14.52 -4.17
N ARG A 309 7.93 -13.42 -4.25
CA ARG A 309 8.49 -12.75 -3.07
C ARG A 309 7.49 -11.88 -2.29
N GLN A 310 6.31 -11.58 -2.85
CA GLN A 310 5.29 -10.75 -2.20
C GLN A 310 4.16 -11.58 -1.56
N ILE A 311 4.01 -12.85 -1.95
CA ILE A 311 2.94 -13.74 -1.49
C ILE A 311 3.53 -14.69 -0.44
N GLU A 312 3.37 -14.35 0.83
CA GLU A 312 3.82 -15.20 1.95
C GLU A 312 2.73 -16.20 2.39
N ALA A 313 1.45 -15.84 2.25
CA ALA A 313 0.31 -16.70 2.60
C ALA A 313 -0.70 -16.82 1.46
N VAL A 314 -0.94 -18.04 0.97
CA VAL A 314 -1.89 -18.34 -0.13
C VAL A 314 -3.34 -18.01 0.27
N SER A 315 -3.70 -18.19 1.54
CA SER A 315 -5.02 -17.86 2.06
C SER A 315 -5.38 -16.39 1.87
N ALA A 316 -4.39 -15.50 2.02
CA ALA A 316 -4.56 -14.06 1.83
C ALA A 316 -4.94 -13.69 0.38
N LEU A 317 -4.65 -14.53 -0.61
CA LEU A 317 -5.10 -14.30 -1.99
C LEU A 317 -6.60 -14.57 -2.18
N THR A 318 -7.21 -15.44 -1.38
CA THR A 318 -8.63 -15.77 -1.52
C THR A 318 -9.54 -14.93 -0.64
N SER A 319 -9.03 -14.41 0.48
CA SER A 319 -9.81 -13.67 1.48
C SER A 319 -9.75 -12.14 1.33
N THR A 320 -8.82 -11.60 0.54
CA THR A 320 -8.59 -10.15 0.45
C THR A 320 -8.95 -9.56 -0.91
N THR A 321 -9.31 -8.27 -0.94
CA THR A 321 -9.49 -7.51 -2.19
C THR A 321 -8.21 -7.48 -3.03
N TYR A 322 -7.03 -7.44 -2.37
CA TYR A 322 -5.73 -7.54 -3.05
C TYR A 322 -5.65 -8.82 -3.89
N GLY A 323 -6.04 -9.94 -3.30
CA GLY A 323 -6.03 -11.24 -3.96
C GLY A 323 -6.96 -11.34 -5.17
N TRP A 324 -8.14 -10.72 -5.11
CA TRP A 324 -9.04 -10.64 -6.27
C TRP A 324 -8.48 -9.77 -7.41
N ILE A 325 -7.81 -8.65 -7.10
CA ILE A 325 -7.09 -7.84 -8.10
C ILE A 325 -5.97 -8.66 -8.73
N TYR A 326 -5.22 -9.41 -7.91
CA TYR A 326 -4.17 -10.32 -8.34
C TYR A 326 -4.71 -11.40 -9.30
N PHE A 327 -5.79 -12.10 -8.94
CA PHE A 327 -6.39 -13.10 -9.82
C PHE A 327 -6.89 -12.52 -11.13
N GLY A 328 -7.52 -11.34 -11.10
CA GLY A 328 -7.92 -10.63 -12.31
C GLY A 328 -6.72 -10.37 -13.23
N LYS A 329 -5.61 -9.86 -12.67
CA LYS A 329 -4.37 -9.62 -13.43
C LYS A 329 -3.80 -10.93 -13.99
N MET A 330 -3.72 -11.98 -13.16
CA MET A 330 -3.18 -13.28 -13.55
C MET A 330 -4.02 -14.00 -14.59
N GLY A 331 -5.34 -13.77 -14.63
CA GLY A 331 -6.20 -14.27 -15.71
C GLY A 331 -5.99 -13.54 -17.03
N LEU A 332 -5.71 -12.23 -16.99
CA LEU A 332 -5.54 -11.41 -18.19
C LEU A 332 -4.18 -11.60 -18.87
N ILE A 333 -3.11 -11.86 -18.11
CA ILE A 333 -1.76 -12.12 -18.65
C ILE A 333 -1.73 -13.26 -19.69
N PRO A 334 -2.21 -14.48 -19.41
CA PRO A 334 -2.22 -15.55 -20.40
C PRO A 334 -3.14 -15.21 -21.58
N CYS A 335 -4.23 -14.47 -21.38
CA CYS A 335 -5.09 -14.00 -22.47
C CYS A 335 -4.33 -13.10 -23.45
N VAL A 336 -3.59 -12.11 -22.96
CA VAL A 336 -2.82 -11.20 -23.84
C VAL A 336 -1.62 -11.92 -24.47
N LEU A 337 -0.96 -12.85 -23.76
CA LEU A 337 0.12 -13.66 -24.32
C LEU A 337 -0.37 -14.62 -25.41
N ALA A 338 -1.53 -15.25 -25.23
CA ALA A 338 -2.15 -16.10 -26.23
C ALA A 338 -2.52 -15.30 -27.49
N LEU A 339 -3.06 -14.09 -27.31
CA LEU A 339 -3.38 -13.20 -28.42
C LEU A 339 -2.12 -12.74 -29.17
N ALA A 340 -1.07 -12.33 -28.45
CA ALA A 340 0.22 -11.96 -29.03
C ALA A 340 0.87 -13.15 -29.77
N GLY A 341 0.76 -14.35 -29.20
CA GLY A 341 1.17 -15.60 -29.84
C GLY A 341 0.40 -15.87 -31.13
N TYR A 342 -0.93 -15.69 -31.12
CA TYR A 342 -1.76 -15.83 -32.31
C TYR A 342 -1.40 -14.79 -33.39
N HIS A 343 -1.20 -13.52 -33.02
CA HIS A 343 -0.78 -12.48 -33.96
C HIS A 343 0.57 -12.83 -34.59
N LYS A 344 1.56 -13.21 -33.78
CA LYS A 344 2.91 -13.55 -34.26
C LYS A 344 2.95 -14.82 -35.11
N LEU A 345 2.31 -15.90 -34.66
CA LEU A 345 2.45 -17.23 -35.26
C LEU A 345 1.46 -17.50 -36.40
N ARG A 346 0.31 -16.80 -36.41
CA ARG A 346 -0.73 -17.00 -37.43
C ARG A 346 -0.93 -15.78 -38.32
N LEU A 347 -1.10 -14.59 -37.74
CA LEU A 347 -1.50 -13.42 -38.53
C LEU A 347 -0.33 -12.72 -39.24
N THR A 348 0.84 -12.63 -38.61
CA THR A 348 2.02 -12.01 -39.21
C THR A 348 2.49 -12.75 -40.47
N PRO A 349 2.64 -14.09 -40.50
CA PRO A 349 2.97 -14.81 -41.73
C PRO A 349 1.89 -14.67 -42.81
N LEU A 350 0.63 -14.53 -42.40
CA LEU A 350 -0.50 -14.36 -43.32
C LEU A 350 -0.42 -13.03 -44.10
N LEU A 351 0.29 -12.02 -43.60
CA LEU A 351 0.52 -10.77 -44.34
C LEU A 351 1.31 -11.00 -45.64
N ALA A 352 2.21 -11.99 -45.65
CA ALA A 352 2.99 -12.36 -46.82
C ALA A 352 2.16 -13.11 -47.87
N SER A 353 1.24 -13.96 -47.42
CA SER A 353 0.46 -14.86 -48.30
C SER A 353 -0.87 -14.26 -48.76
N ASP A 354 -1.62 -13.62 -47.85
CA ASP A 354 -2.93 -13.01 -48.10
C ASP A 354 -3.11 -11.78 -47.19
N GLY A 355 -2.54 -10.67 -47.64
CA GLY A 355 -2.57 -9.40 -46.91
C GLY A 355 -3.98 -8.86 -46.66
N ALA A 356 -4.96 -9.19 -47.50
CA ALA A 356 -6.34 -8.74 -47.33
C ALA A 356 -7.03 -9.49 -46.18
N LEU A 357 -6.93 -10.82 -46.15
CA LEU A 357 -7.47 -11.65 -45.08
C LEU A 357 -6.75 -11.37 -43.74
N ALA A 358 -5.43 -11.19 -43.79
CA ALA A 358 -4.63 -10.83 -42.62
C ALA A 358 -5.12 -9.50 -42.01
N ARG A 359 -5.26 -8.44 -42.82
CA ARG A 359 -5.75 -7.13 -42.37
C ARG A 359 -7.17 -7.21 -41.81
N MET A 360 -8.07 -8.00 -42.42
CA MET A 360 -9.42 -8.21 -41.90
C MET A 360 -9.40 -8.87 -40.50
N ARG A 361 -8.58 -9.92 -40.32
CA ARG A 361 -8.45 -10.62 -39.03
C ARG A 361 -7.78 -9.73 -37.98
N PHE A 362 -6.73 -9.00 -38.34
CA PHE A 362 -6.11 -8.01 -37.46
C PHE A 362 -7.10 -6.92 -37.04
N ASN A 363 -7.94 -6.41 -37.95
CA ASN A 363 -8.95 -5.40 -37.61
C ASN A 363 -9.96 -5.91 -36.58
N ARG A 364 -10.30 -7.20 -36.58
CA ARG A 364 -11.21 -7.80 -35.58
C ARG A 364 -10.59 -7.90 -34.18
N SER A 365 -9.29 -8.10 -34.10
CA SER A 365 -8.54 -8.19 -32.83
C SER A 365 -7.76 -6.92 -32.50
N LEU A 366 -7.97 -5.84 -33.25
CA LEU A 366 -7.09 -4.66 -33.29
C LEU A 366 -6.94 -4.04 -31.89
N TRP A 367 -8.05 -3.91 -31.18
CA TRP A 367 -8.11 -3.24 -29.89
C TRP A 367 -8.01 -4.20 -28.70
N LEU A 368 -7.95 -5.50 -28.93
CA LEU A 368 -7.94 -6.49 -27.86
C LEU A 368 -6.61 -6.45 -27.08
N GLU A 369 -5.45 -6.44 -27.75
CA GLU A 369 -4.17 -6.39 -27.01
C GLU A 369 -3.96 -5.09 -26.24
N PRO A 370 -4.12 -3.88 -26.83
CA PRO A 370 -4.00 -2.64 -26.07
C PRO A 370 -5.07 -2.53 -24.97
N GLY A 371 -6.30 -3.00 -25.23
CA GLY A 371 -7.38 -2.99 -24.25
C GLY A 371 -7.08 -3.87 -23.04
N LEU A 372 -6.59 -5.10 -23.27
CA LEU A 372 -6.15 -6.01 -22.20
C LEU A 372 -4.98 -5.40 -21.42
N MET A 373 -4.04 -4.75 -22.11
CA MET A 373 -2.90 -4.08 -21.46
C MET A 373 -3.37 -2.92 -20.56
N VAL A 374 -4.27 -2.07 -21.04
CA VAL A 374 -4.86 -0.98 -20.25
C VAL A 374 -5.61 -1.55 -19.04
N LEU A 375 -6.34 -2.66 -19.19
CA LEU A 375 -7.03 -3.32 -18.09
C LEU A 375 -6.06 -3.89 -17.04
N ILE A 376 -4.96 -4.53 -17.47
CA ILE A 376 -3.89 -5.00 -16.58
C ILE A 376 -3.27 -3.83 -15.80
N LEU A 377 -3.00 -2.70 -16.47
CA LEU A 377 -2.48 -1.49 -15.83
C LEU A 377 -3.49 -0.88 -14.85
N ALA A 378 -4.78 -0.88 -15.19
CA ALA A 378 -5.85 -0.40 -14.31
C ALA A 378 -5.99 -1.26 -13.04
N LEU A 379 -5.96 -2.59 -13.18
CA LEU A 379 -5.91 -3.50 -12.02
C LEU A 379 -4.65 -3.25 -11.18
N THR A 380 -3.50 -3.06 -11.83
CA THR A 380 -2.24 -2.76 -11.13
C THR A 380 -2.32 -1.44 -10.35
N ALA A 381 -2.98 -0.42 -10.88
CA ALA A 381 -3.25 0.83 -10.16
C ALA A 381 -4.21 0.63 -8.97
N GLY A 382 -5.10 -0.37 -9.05
CA GLY A 382 -6.00 -0.79 -7.99
C GLY A 382 -5.29 -1.30 -6.73
N PHE A 383 -4.06 -1.81 -6.83
CA PHE A 383 -3.27 -2.20 -5.66
C PHE A 383 -3.01 -1.04 -4.69
N ARG A 384 -3.11 0.23 -5.13
CA ARG A 384 -3.07 1.38 -4.20
C ARG A 384 -4.21 1.36 -3.18
N LEU A 385 -5.33 0.73 -3.50
CA LEU A 385 -6.52 0.69 -2.65
C LEU A 385 -6.48 -0.44 -1.62
N THR A 386 -5.45 -1.29 -1.65
CA THR A 386 -5.37 -2.50 -0.84
C THR A 386 -3.96 -2.69 -0.30
N PRO A 387 -3.74 -2.77 1.02
CA PRO A 387 -2.43 -3.11 1.55
C PRO A 387 -2.00 -4.51 1.06
N PRO A 388 -0.69 -4.75 0.84
CA PRO A 388 -0.19 -6.05 0.40
C PRO A 388 -0.33 -7.12 1.52
N PRO A 389 -0.53 -8.40 1.17
CA PRO A 389 -0.71 -9.49 2.13
C PRO A 389 0.36 -9.58 3.21
N ARG A 390 1.64 -9.41 2.87
CA ARG A 390 2.75 -9.39 3.84
C ARG A 390 2.57 -8.33 4.92
N ALA A 391 2.08 -7.13 4.57
CA ALA A 391 1.85 -6.06 5.55
C ALA A 391 0.69 -6.41 6.47
N MET A 392 -0.30 -7.18 5.99
CA MET A 392 -1.36 -7.73 6.83
C MET A 392 -0.88 -8.92 7.68
N ALA A 393 0.02 -9.74 7.14
CA ALA A 393 0.61 -10.88 7.84
C ALA A 393 1.55 -10.41 8.95
N GLU A 394 2.37 -9.38 8.76
CA GLU A 394 3.16 -8.76 9.82
C GLU A 394 2.30 -8.21 10.97
N ILE A 395 1.12 -7.65 10.64
CA ILE A 395 0.13 -7.22 11.64
C ILE A 395 -0.49 -8.43 12.36
N ALA A 396 -0.76 -9.53 11.64
CA ALA A 396 -1.37 -10.74 12.20
C ALA A 396 -0.38 -11.60 12.98
N GLU A 397 0.90 -11.64 12.61
CA GLU A 397 1.98 -12.32 13.33
C GLU A 397 2.38 -11.54 14.57
N ALA A 398 2.10 -10.24 14.62
CA ALA A 398 2.17 -9.46 15.84
C ALA A 398 0.92 -9.74 16.71
N ARG A 399 0.72 -10.99 17.14
CA ARG A 399 -0.28 -11.32 18.18
C ARG A 399 0.18 -12.49 19.05
N ALA A 400 -0.09 -12.41 20.35
CA ALA A 400 0.16 -13.49 21.30
C ALA A 400 -1.20 -14.02 21.79
N GLU A 401 -1.38 -15.34 21.82
CA GLU A 401 -2.67 -15.97 22.10
C GLU A 401 -2.53 -16.96 23.25
N VAL A 402 -3.56 -17.05 24.10
CA VAL A 402 -3.65 -18.07 25.14
C VAL A 402 -5.10 -18.54 25.30
N HIS A 403 -5.28 -19.85 25.45
CA HIS A 403 -6.56 -20.45 25.77
C HIS A 403 -6.56 -20.91 27.23
N LEU A 404 -7.41 -20.29 28.05
CA LEU A 404 -7.51 -20.55 29.48
C LEU A 404 -8.65 -21.52 29.77
N HIS A 405 -8.37 -22.53 30.60
CA HIS A 405 -9.36 -23.52 31.03
C HIS A 405 -9.76 -23.33 32.49
N GLY A 406 -11.07 -23.19 32.71
CA GLY A 406 -11.69 -23.25 34.02
C GLY A 406 -12.42 -24.56 34.29
N ARG A 407 -13.09 -24.58 35.43
CA ARG A 407 -13.96 -25.66 35.86
C ARG A 407 -15.29 -25.64 35.09
N GLU A 408 -15.82 -24.51 34.69
CA GLU A 408 -17.10 -24.44 33.93
C GLU A 408 -16.97 -23.61 32.66
N THR A 409 -16.06 -22.65 32.65
CA THR A 409 -15.81 -21.74 31.53
C THR A 409 -14.39 -21.86 30.98
N MET A 410 -14.18 -21.31 29.80
CA MET A 410 -12.89 -21.14 29.12
C MET A 410 -12.84 -19.71 28.57
N ALA A 411 -11.63 -19.19 28.34
CA ALA A 411 -11.46 -17.92 27.63
C ALA A 411 -10.32 -18.02 26.63
N ASP A 412 -10.60 -17.63 25.39
CA ASP A 412 -9.56 -17.29 24.42
C ASP A 412 -9.17 -15.84 24.63
N ILE A 413 -7.87 -15.58 24.76
CA ILE A 413 -7.31 -14.24 24.96
C ILE A 413 -6.25 -13.98 23.90
N VAL A 414 -6.35 -12.85 23.21
CA VAL A 414 -5.44 -12.42 22.14
C VAL A 414 -4.88 -11.05 22.46
N LEU A 415 -3.55 -10.94 22.56
CA LEU A 415 -2.80 -9.69 22.68
C LEU A 415 -2.38 -9.19 21.30
N ILE A 416 -2.61 -7.92 21.00
CA ILE A 416 -2.23 -7.26 19.74
C ILE A 416 -1.46 -5.98 20.11
N PRO A 417 -0.16 -5.83 19.79
CA PRO A 417 0.66 -6.61 18.87
C PRO A 417 1.38 -7.85 19.47
N GLY A 418 1.01 -8.31 20.67
CA GLY A 418 1.59 -9.50 21.29
C GLY A 418 3.10 -9.41 21.61
N ARG A 419 3.62 -8.20 21.83
CA ARG A 419 5.06 -7.90 22.02
C ARG A 419 5.29 -7.04 23.26
N PRO A 420 6.54 -6.92 23.76
CA PRO A 420 6.88 -5.95 24.77
C PRO A 420 6.39 -4.55 24.41
N GLY A 421 5.74 -3.89 25.35
CA GLY A 421 5.11 -2.59 25.13
C GLY A 421 3.59 -2.65 25.28
N GLN A 422 2.89 -1.75 24.59
CA GLN A 422 1.44 -1.68 24.67
C GLN A 422 0.79 -2.79 23.87
N ASN A 423 -0.19 -3.44 24.48
CA ASN A 423 -1.04 -4.45 23.87
C ASN A 423 -2.51 -4.09 24.12
N THR A 424 -3.35 -4.29 23.11
CA THR A 424 -4.79 -4.43 23.28
C THR A 424 -5.11 -5.91 23.44
N VAL A 425 -6.09 -6.22 24.27
CA VAL A 425 -6.54 -7.59 24.53
C VAL A 425 -7.92 -7.79 23.95
N GLU A 426 -8.11 -8.83 23.15
CA GLU A 426 -9.42 -9.36 22.74
C GLU A 426 -9.68 -10.66 23.51
N ILE A 427 -10.92 -10.87 23.96
CA ILE A 427 -11.30 -11.98 24.83
C ILE A 427 -12.62 -12.58 24.32
N VAL A 428 -12.64 -13.90 24.17
CA VAL A 428 -13.85 -14.67 23.85
C VAL A 428 -14.13 -15.67 24.96
N THR A 429 -15.30 -15.57 25.59
CA THR A 429 -15.68 -16.45 26.70
C THR A 429 -16.57 -17.59 26.25
N LEU A 430 -16.22 -18.81 26.67
CA LEU A 430 -16.78 -20.07 26.21
C LEU A 430 -17.20 -20.95 27.40
N TYR A 431 -18.28 -21.73 27.27
CA TYR A 431 -18.49 -22.88 28.15
C TYR A 431 -17.58 -24.04 27.75
N ARG A 432 -17.41 -25.06 28.61
CA ARG A 432 -16.62 -26.27 28.28
C ARG A 432 -17.07 -27.03 27.03
N ASP A 433 -18.29 -26.80 26.54
CA ASP A 433 -18.81 -27.36 25.29
C ASP A 433 -18.50 -26.47 24.07
N PHE A 434 -17.62 -25.46 24.22
CA PHE A 434 -17.20 -24.48 23.21
C PHE A 434 -18.31 -23.55 22.70
N ARG A 435 -19.47 -23.50 23.36
CA ARG A 435 -20.47 -22.45 23.07
C ARG A 435 -20.06 -21.14 23.73
N THR A 436 -20.11 -20.05 22.97
CA THR A 436 -19.85 -18.71 23.51
C THR A 436 -20.96 -18.28 24.47
N PHE A 437 -20.59 -17.51 25.50
CA PHE A 437 -21.55 -16.91 26.42
C PHE A 437 -21.14 -15.49 26.79
N ARG A 438 -22.09 -14.71 27.30
CA ARG A 438 -21.87 -13.31 27.70
C ARG A 438 -21.82 -13.21 29.23
N PRO A 439 -20.63 -13.10 29.84
CA PRO A 439 -20.51 -12.77 31.26
C PRO A 439 -21.04 -11.35 31.55
N ILE A 440 -21.24 -11.05 32.83
CA ILE A 440 -21.57 -9.70 33.30
C ILE A 440 -20.33 -8.81 33.27
N GLU A 441 -19.17 -9.35 33.64
CA GLU A 441 -17.90 -8.63 33.70
C GLU A 441 -16.74 -9.59 33.44
N VAL A 442 -15.69 -9.10 32.78
CA VAL A 442 -14.41 -9.80 32.63
C VAL A 442 -13.29 -8.86 33.02
N THR A 443 -12.42 -9.29 33.92
CA THR A 443 -11.19 -8.55 34.29
C THR A 443 -9.99 -9.45 34.12
N LEU A 444 -8.95 -8.95 33.48
CA LEU A 444 -7.68 -9.65 33.32
C LEU A 444 -6.65 -9.13 34.31
N PHE A 445 -5.80 -10.03 34.78
CA PHE A 445 -4.67 -9.74 35.64
C PHE A 445 -3.40 -10.34 35.04
N PHE A 446 -2.40 -9.51 34.82
CA PHE A 446 -1.09 -9.91 34.33
C PHE A 446 -0.08 -9.77 35.46
N SER A 447 0.78 -10.76 35.65
CA SER A 447 1.86 -10.70 36.65
C SER A 447 3.13 -11.35 36.13
N MET A 448 4.25 -10.93 36.70
CA MET A 448 5.57 -11.53 36.44
C MET A 448 6.32 -11.55 37.77
N PRO A 449 6.04 -12.54 38.64
CA PRO A 449 6.60 -12.60 40.00
C PRO A 449 8.12 -12.61 40.01
N GLU A 450 8.76 -13.27 39.04
CA GLU A 450 10.22 -13.38 38.91
C GLU A 450 10.89 -12.03 38.66
N ALA A 451 10.22 -11.13 37.93
CA ALA A 451 10.66 -9.76 37.67
C ALA A 451 10.18 -8.75 38.73
N GLY A 452 9.50 -9.21 39.79
CA GLY A 452 8.96 -8.35 40.86
C GLY A 452 7.69 -7.57 40.50
N LEU A 453 7.03 -7.90 39.37
CA LEU A 453 5.79 -7.26 38.94
C LEU A 453 4.57 -8.00 39.49
N LYS A 454 3.97 -7.44 40.54
CA LYS A 454 2.95 -8.13 41.34
C LYS A 454 1.60 -8.31 40.65
N ARG A 455 1.06 -7.29 39.96
CA ARG A 455 -0.25 -7.36 39.28
C ARG A 455 -0.54 -6.13 38.42
N LEU A 456 -0.88 -6.32 37.15
CA LEU A 456 -1.43 -5.33 36.24
C LEU A 456 -2.88 -5.72 35.94
N GLU A 457 -3.83 -4.82 36.17
CA GLU A 457 -5.26 -5.07 35.96
C GLU A 457 -5.71 -4.46 34.62
N ALA A 458 -6.47 -5.22 33.82
CA ALA A 458 -7.12 -4.74 32.61
C ALA A 458 -8.60 -5.18 32.62
N ARG A 459 -9.50 -4.23 32.84
CA ARG A 459 -10.94 -4.48 32.76
C ARG A 459 -11.40 -4.51 31.31
N ALA A 460 -12.18 -5.53 30.96
CA ALA A 460 -12.67 -5.71 29.62
C ALA A 460 -14.07 -5.11 29.44
N GLU A 461 -14.34 -4.63 28.24
CA GLU A 461 -15.64 -4.11 27.81
C GLU A 461 -16.18 -4.95 26.66
N MET A 462 -17.49 -5.19 26.66
CA MET A 462 -18.15 -5.99 25.62
C MET A 462 -18.33 -5.16 24.33
N GLY A 463 -17.80 -5.67 23.22
CA GLY A 463 -18.02 -5.15 21.87
C GLY A 463 -19.37 -5.56 21.28
N GLU A 464 -19.83 -4.82 20.26
CA GLU A 464 -21.10 -5.11 19.56
C GLU A 464 -21.06 -6.43 18.76
N ASP A 465 -19.86 -6.89 18.41
CA ASP A 465 -19.55 -8.18 17.77
C ASP A 465 -19.56 -9.37 18.74
N GLY A 466 -19.69 -9.11 20.05
CA GLY A 466 -19.68 -10.13 21.09
C GLY A 466 -18.29 -10.54 21.58
N ILE A 467 -17.25 -9.79 21.17
CA ILE A 467 -15.87 -9.95 21.65
C ILE A 467 -15.64 -8.94 22.77
N TRP A 468 -15.02 -9.37 23.86
CA TRP A 468 -14.62 -8.48 24.94
C TRP A 468 -13.25 -7.87 24.63
N THR A 469 -13.07 -6.58 24.88
CA THR A 469 -11.79 -5.90 24.66
C THR A 469 -11.28 -5.26 25.94
N ALA A 470 -10.02 -5.46 26.30
CA ALA A 470 -9.37 -4.81 27.43
C ALA A 470 -8.09 -4.09 26.98
N GLY A 471 -7.81 -2.90 27.50
CA GLY A 471 -6.56 -2.20 27.25
C GLY A 471 -6.68 -0.71 26.86
N ALA A 472 -5.56 -0.08 26.45
CA ALA A 472 -4.25 -0.70 26.23
C ALA A 472 -3.48 -1.01 27.54
N ILE A 473 -2.89 -2.21 27.62
CA ILE A 473 -2.07 -2.70 28.73
C ILE A 473 -0.59 -2.74 28.32
N HIS A 474 0.29 -2.19 29.17
CA HIS A 474 1.73 -2.16 28.90
C HIS A 474 2.42 -3.35 29.57
N LEU A 475 3.03 -4.23 28.76
CA LEU A 475 3.78 -5.40 29.19
C LEU A 475 5.26 -5.19 28.82
N PRO A 476 6.12 -4.71 29.74
CA PRO A 476 7.44 -4.17 29.40
C PRO A 476 8.52 -5.17 28.96
N GLN A 477 8.29 -6.49 29.08
CA GLN A 477 9.35 -7.50 28.91
C GLN A 477 8.94 -8.64 27.98
N ALA A 478 9.90 -9.12 27.17
CA ALA A 478 9.76 -10.15 26.14
C ALA A 478 9.82 -11.57 26.72
N GLU A 479 9.01 -11.84 27.72
CA GLU A 479 9.01 -13.11 28.46
C GLU A 479 7.58 -13.62 28.69
N SER A 480 7.45 -14.79 29.32
CA SER A 480 6.16 -15.34 29.71
C SER A 480 5.53 -14.54 30.85
N TRP A 481 4.28 -14.17 30.69
CA TRP A 481 3.46 -13.51 31.70
C TRP A 481 2.43 -14.47 32.27
N ASP A 482 2.29 -14.49 33.59
CA ASP A 482 1.14 -15.10 34.22
C ASP A 482 -0.08 -14.25 33.91
N ILE A 483 -1.14 -14.87 33.40
CA ILE A 483 -2.42 -14.23 33.11
C ILE A 483 -3.55 -14.94 33.84
N VAL A 484 -4.40 -14.15 34.51
CA VAL A 484 -5.61 -14.64 35.18
C VAL A 484 -6.80 -13.83 34.69
N ALA A 485 -7.79 -14.51 34.12
CA ALA A 485 -9.09 -13.94 33.79
C ALA A 485 -10.10 -14.20 34.92
N ASP A 486 -10.75 -13.14 35.33
CA ASP A 486 -11.74 -13.10 36.38
C ASP A 486 -13.11 -12.79 35.76
N ILE A 487 -13.93 -13.84 35.62
CA ILE A 487 -15.13 -13.85 34.80
C ILE A 487 -16.35 -13.91 35.72
N LEU A 488 -17.14 -12.84 35.74
CA LEU A 488 -18.41 -12.78 36.45
C LEU A 488 -19.53 -13.32 35.55
N ILE A 489 -20.07 -14.50 35.85
CA ILE A 489 -21.06 -15.19 35.02
C ILE A 489 -22.49 -14.75 35.38
N THR A 490 -22.78 -14.62 36.68
CA THR A 490 -24.05 -14.13 37.24
C THR A 490 -23.77 -13.33 38.50
N ASP A 491 -24.73 -12.57 39.03
CA ASP A 491 -24.58 -11.76 40.27
C ASP A 491 -24.02 -12.54 41.47
N PHE A 492 -24.18 -13.87 41.49
CA PHE A 492 -23.73 -14.75 42.57
C PHE A 492 -22.64 -15.75 42.14
N ARG A 493 -22.16 -15.71 40.89
CA ARG A 493 -21.16 -16.68 40.39
C ARG A 493 -20.06 -16.01 39.60
N LYS A 494 -18.84 -16.24 40.05
CA LYS A 494 -17.59 -15.76 39.45
C LYS A 494 -16.62 -16.93 39.32
N GLU A 495 -15.81 -16.94 38.27
CA GLU A 495 -14.78 -17.94 38.05
C GLU A 495 -13.44 -17.26 37.71
N LEU A 496 -12.37 -17.75 38.34
CA LEU A 496 -10.99 -17.34 38.07
C LEU A 496 -10.31 -18.43 37.26
N ILE A 497 -9.80 -18.08 36.09
CA ILE A 497 -9.08 -19.00 35.20
C ILE A 497 -7.72 -18.42 34.88
N GLY A 498 -6.66 -19.22 34.98
CA GLY A 498 -5.29 -18.75 34.85
C GLY A 498 -4.45 -19.59 33.91
N GLY A 499 -3.38 -19.00 33.37
CA GLY A 499 -2.41 -19.63 32.49
C GLY A 499 -1.22 -18.71 32.25
N GLU A 500 -0.41 -19.03 31.24
CA GLU A 500 0.76 -18.26 30.83
C GLU A 500 0.62 -17.80 29.39
N ILE A 501 1.05 -16.56 29.09
CA ILE A 501 1.11 -16.01 27.75
C ILE A 501 2.52 -15.49 27.46
N SER A 502 3.14 -16.00 26.40
CA SER A 502 4.47 -15.57 25.96
C SER A 502 4.36 -14.46 24.93
N LEU A 503 5.05 -13.34 25.17
CA LEU A 503 5.17 -12.28 24.17
C LEU A 503 6.19 -12.67 23.11
N LEU A 504 5.93 -12.24 21.88
CA LEU A 504 6.89 -12.31 20.79
C LEU A 504 8.03 -11.29 21.03
N PRO A 505 9.27 -11.60 20.60
CA PRO A 505 10.43 -10.74 20.80
C PRO A 505 10.33 -9.37 20.10
#